data_AF-A0A936ZYU1-F1
#
_entry.id   AF-A0A936ZYU1-F1
#
_cell.length_a   1.000
_cell.length_b   1.000
_cell.length_c   1.000
_cell.angle_alpha   90.00
_cell.angle_beta   90.00
_cell.angle_gamma   90.00
#
_symmetry.space_group_name_H-M   'P 1'
#
loop_
_entity.id
_entity.type
_entity.pdbx_description
1 polymer ?
#
loop_
_entity_poly.entity_id
_entity_poly.type
_entity_poly.pdbx_seq_one_letter_code
_entity_poly.pdbx_strand_id
1 'polypeptide(L)'
;MKSSKAYNALDKYVSKNVDFKAELGNIEDICVLPISSYSSRSDSSGNYGNATLNIILKGDKKYKRATAYLIKEPDSLRWRVVRIEKE
;
A
#
# COMPACT_ATOMS: atom_id res chain seq x y z
N MET A 1 12.52 -2.98 0.77
CA MET A 1 11.10 -2.67 1.08
C MET A 1 10.05 -3.48 0.30
N LYS A 2 10.34 -3.97 -0.93
CA LYS A 2 9.40 -4.82 -1.71
C LYS A 2 8.95 -6.12 -1.00
N SER A 3 9.67 -6.59 0.03
CA SER A 3 9.29 -7.78 0.82
C SER A 3 8.46 -7.48 2.08
N SER A 4 7.99 -6.25 2.29
CA SER A 4 7.18 -5.91 3.46
C SER A 4 5.74 -6.43 3.31
N LYS A 5 5.15 -6.92 4.41
CA LYS A 5 3.74 -7.37 4.42
C LYS A 5 2.77 -6.23 4.07
N ALA A 6 3.16 -4.97 4.32
CA ALA A 6 2.43 -3.78 3.90
C ALA A 6 2.44 -3.59 2.38
N TYR A 7 3.59 -3.75 1.71
CA TYR A 7 3.68 -3.68 0.25
C TYR A 7 2.78 -4.73 -0.43
N ASN A 8 2.80 -5.97 0.05
CA ASN A 8 1.94 -7.02 -0.52
C ASN A 8 0.45 -6.72 -0.36
N ALA A 9 0.05 -6.06 0.73
CA ALA A 9 -1.32 -5.62 0.92
C ALA A 9 -1.71 -4.48 -0.04
N LEU A 10 -0.78 -3.54 -0.28
CA LEU A 10 -0.94 -2.47 -1.25
C LEU A 10 -1.07 -3.02 -2.68
N ASP A 11 -0.15 -3.89 -3.10
CA ASP A 11 -0.14 -4.52 -4.42
C ASP A 11 -1.48 -5.21 -4.72
N LYS A 12 -1.90 -6.09 -3.81
CA LYS A 12 -3.19 -6.77 -3.92
C LYS A 12 -4.39 -5.81 -3.97
N TYR A 13 -4.31 -4.68 -3.27
CA TYR A 13 -5.37 -3.68 -3.28
C TYR A 13 -5.46 -2.99 -4.64
N VAL A 14 -4.34 -2.48 -5.17
CA VAL A 14 -4.36 -1.70 -6.42
C VAL A 14 -4.66 -2.58 -7.64
N SER A 15 -4.18 -3.83 -7.69
CA SER A 15 -4.47 -4.74 -8.81
C SER A 15 -5.96 -5.09 -8.92
N LYS A 16 -6.72 -4.99 -7.83
CA LYS A 16 -8.15 -5.32 -7.77
C LYS A 16 -9.07 -4.10 -7.83
N ASN A 17 -8.52 -2.90 -7.71
CA ASN A 17 -9.31 -1.69 -7.61
C ASN A 17 -9.68 -1.17 -9.01
N VAL A 18 -10.98 -1.12 -9.27
CA VAL A 18 -11.53 -0.73 -10.58
C VAL A 18 -11.23 0.72 -10.93
N ASP A 19 -11.12 1.62 -9.95
CA ASP A 19 -10.83 3.04 -10.20
C ASP A 19 -9.40 3.23 -10.69
N PHE A 20 -8.43 2.53 -10.09
CA PHE A 20 -7.05 2.55 -10.56
C PHE A 20 -6.94 1.92 -11.96
N LYS A 21 -7.69 0.85 -12.23
CA LYS A 21 -7.70 0.23 -13.56
C LYS A 21 -8.32 1.14 -14.63
N ALA A 22 -9.40 1.85 -14.29
CA ALA A 22 -10.03 2.80 -15.20
C ALA A 22 -9.08 3.96 -15.53
N GLU A 23 -8.39 4.47 -14.51
CA GLU A 23 -7.53 5.65 -14.62
C GLU A 23 -6.16 5.35 -15.25
N LEU A 24 -5.47 4.31 -14.77
CA LEU A 24 -4.08 3.99 -15.11
C LEU A 24 -3.95 2.83 -16.10
N GLY A 25 -5.04 2.08 -16.30
CA GLY A 25 -5.03 0.82 -17.04
C GLY A 25 -4.50 -0.34 -16.19
N ASN A 26 -3.90 -1.35 -16.81
CA ASN A 26 -3.31 -2.47 -16.07
C ASN A 26 -2.05 -1.98 -15.34
N ILE A 27 -2.03 -2.15 -14.01
CA ILE A 27 -0.87 -1.78 -13.18
C ILE A 27 0.27 -2.77 -13.47
N GLU A 28 1.38 -2.27 -14.00
CA GLU A 28 2.58 -3.05 -14.34
C GLU A 28 3.61 -3.07 -13.21
N ASP A 29 3.75 -1.97 -12.47
CA ASP A 29 4.72 -1.86 -11.37
C ASP A 29 4.28 -0.84 -10.31
N ILE A 30 4.80 -1.04 -9.10
CA ILE A 30 4.62 -0.16 -7.95
C ILE A 30 6.01 0.17 -7.40
N CYS A 31 6.41 1.43 -7.56
CA CYS A 31 7.66 1.93 -7.01
C CYS A 31 7.38 2.60 -5.65
N VAL A 32 8.04 2.15 -4.59
CA VAL A 32 7.94 2.75 -3.25
C VAL A 32 9.09 3.74 -3.08
N LEU A 33 8.75 4.98 -2.76
CA LEU A 33 9.71 6.06 -2.55
C LEU A 33 10.36 5.97 -1.15
N PRO A 34 11.61 6.43 -0.99
CA PRO A 34 12.34 6.36 0.28
C PRO A 34 11.68 7.12 1.43
N ILE A 35 10.83 8.11 1.14
CA ILE A 35 10.15 8.97 2.11
C ILE A 35 8.95 8.25 2.76
N SER A 36 8.97 6.92 2.80
CA SER A 36 7.89 6.12 3.38
C SER A 36 8.18 5.83 4.85
N SER A 37 7.15 5.76 5.68
CA SER A 37 7.26 5.39 7.09
C SER A 37 6.63 4.02 7.33
N TYR A 38 7.25 3.25 8.23
CA TYR A 38 6.75 1.96 8.67
C TYR A 38 6.99 1.83 10.18
N SER A 39 5.94 1.50 10.91
CA SER A 39 6.00 1.24 12.35
C SER A 39 5.16 0.01 12.65
N SER A 40 5.74 -0.94 13.40
CA SER A 40 5.01 -2.09 13.93
C SER A 40 5.44 -2.34 15.36
N ARG A 41 4.48 -2.68 16.21
CA ARG A 41 4.69 -3.05 17.60
C ARG A 41 3.98 -4.36 17.91
N SER A 42 4.53 -5.04 18.90
CA SER A 42 4.08 -6.34 19.36
C SER A 42 4.02 -6.28 20.89
N ASP A 43 2.84 -6.52 21.45
CA ASP A 43 2.65 -6.65 22.90
C ASP A 43 1.76 -7.86 23.21
N SER A 44 1.39 -8.03 24.48
CA SER A 44 0.53 -9.13 24.95
C SER A 44 -0.86 -9.14 24.30
N SER A 45 -1.29 -8.03 23.69
CA SER A 45 -2.57 -7.89 23.01
C SER A 45 -2.48 -8.14 21.51
N GLY A 46 -1.28 -8.34 20.96
CA GLY A 46 -1.07 -8.76 19.58
C GLY A 46 -0.08 -7.90 18.80
N ASN A 47 -0.13 -8.02 17.47
CA ASN A 47 0.78 -7.33 16.56
C ASN A 47 0.02 -6.25 15.79
N TYR A 48 0.33 -4.99 16.05
CA TYR A 48 -0.25 -3.86 15.33
C TYR A 48 0.82 -3.03 14.62
N GLY A 49 0.39 -2.23 13.66
CA GLY A 49 1.31 -1.38 12.92
C GLY A 49 0.63 -0.43 11.97
N ASN A 50 1.37 0.61 11.60
CA ASN A 50 0.97 1.64 10.66
C ASN A 50 2.08 1.83 9.63
N ALA A 51 1.69 2.05 8.37
CA ALA A 51 2.63 2.36 7.31
C ALA A 51 2.06 3.45 6.40
N THR A 52 2.91 4.42 6.07
CA THR A 52 2.64 5.43 5.05
C THR A 52 3.62 5.20 3.92
N LEU A 53 3.12 4.75 2.78
CA LEU A 53 3.93 4.47 1.60
C LEU A 53 3.71 5.56 0.57
N ASN A 54 4.76 6.32 0.30
CA ASN A 54 4.79 7.22 -0.85
C ASN A 54 5.14 6.38 -2.08
N ILE A 55 4.26 6.34 -3.08
CA ILE A 55 4.37 5.40 -4.20
C ILE A 55 4.16 6.06 -5.56
N ILE A 56 4.73 5.44 -6.58
CA ILE A 56 4.39 5.66 -7.98
C ILE A 56 3.73 4.38 -8.50
N LEU A 57 2.48 4.51 -8.92
CA LEU A 57 1.74 3.46 -9.62
C LEU A 57 1.99 3.63 -11.11
N LYS A 58 2.63 2.65 -11.74
CA LYS A 58 2.84 2.63 -13.19
C LYS A 58 1.81 1.70 -13.82
N GLY A 59 0.87 2.26 -14.56
CA GLY A 59 0.00 1.51 -15.46
C GLY A 59 0.48 1.60 -16.91
N ASP A 60 -0.08 0.74 -17.76
CA ASP A 60 0.16 0.71 -19.21
C ASP A 60 -0.29 2.02 -19.92
N LYS A 61 -1.28 2.74 -19.38
CA LYS A 61 -1.72 4.03 -19.94
C LYS A 61 -0.91 5.23 -19.44
N LYS A 62 -0.64 5.28 -18.14
CA LYS A 62 0.06 6.38 -17.47
C LYS A 62 0.56 5.98 -16.09
N TYR A 63 1.44 6.80 -15.52
CA TYR A 63 1.85 6.68 -14.13
C TYR A 63 1.15 7.74 -13.26
N LYS A 64 1.03 7.47 -11.95
CA LYS A 64 0.51 8.42 -10.97
C LYS A 64 1.21 8.29 -9.62
N ARG A 65 1.46 9.43 -8.96
CA ARG A 65 1.96 9.47 -7.59
C ARG A 65 0.80 9.36 -6.62
N ALA A 66 1.04 8.66 -5.53
CA ALA A 66 0.05 8.49 -4.48
C ALA A 66 0.70 8.23 -3.12
N THR A 67 -0.07 8.47 -2.07
CA THR A 67 0.29 8.14 -0.69
C THR A 67 -0.70 7.10 -0.18
N ALA A 68 -0.20 5.90 0.10
CA ALA A 68 -0.98 4.81 0.65
C ALA A 68 -0.83 4.71 2.17
N TYR A 69 -1.95 4.68 2.87
CA TYR A 69 -2.03 4.52 4.32
C TYR A 69 -2.50 3.11 4.64
N LEU A 70 -1.68 2.37 5.38
CA LEU A 70 -1.95 0.99 5.75
C LEU A 70 -1.91 0.82 7.26
N ILE A 71 -2.76 -0.08 7.75
CA ILE A 71 -2.79 -0.48 9.15
C ILE A 71 -2.72 -1.99 9.28
N LYS A 72 -2.27 -2.44 10.43
CA LYS A 72 -2.40 -3.80 10.93
C LYS A 72 -3.04 -3.70 12.31
N GLU A 73 -4.27 -4.19 12.42
CA GLU A 73 -4.98 -4.30 13.69
C GLU A 73 -4.40 -5.45 14.53
N PRO A 74 -4.44 -5.37 15.88
CA PRO A 74 -3.94 -6.41 16.77
C PRO A 74 -4.50 -7.81 16.46
N ASP A 75 -5.80 -7.88 16.18
CA ASP A 75 -6.53 -9.12 15.87
C ASP A 75 -6.41 -9.56 14.41
N SER A 76 -5.80 -8.74 13.55
CA SER A 76 -5.68 -9.05 12.12
C SER A 76 -4.35 -9.73 11.81
N LEU A 77 -4.42 -10.88 11.14
CA LEU A 77 -3.21 -11.54 10.60
C LEU A 77 -2.56 -10.74 9.45
N ARG A 78 -3.29 -9.81 8.82
CA ARG A 78 -2.88 -9.15 7.57
C ARG A 78 -2.90 -7.63 7.69
N TRP A 79 -2.00 -6.98 6.94
CA TRP A 79 -2.05 -5.55 6.69
C TRP A 79 -3.22 -5.23 5.76
N ARG A 80 -3.81 -4.04 5.91
CA ARG A 80 -4.91 -3.55 5.10
C ARG A 80 -4.65 -2.12 4.67
N VAL A 81 -4.95 -1.80 3.42
CA VAL A 81 -5.00 -0.42 2.92
C VAL A 81 -6.26 0.25 3.46
N VAL A 82 -6.09 1.38 4.14
CA VAL A 82 -7.18 2.20 4.68
C VAL A 82 -7.55 3.31 3.70
N ARG A 83 -6.53 3.96 3.13
CA ARG A 83 -6.71 5.07 2.20
C ARG A 83 -5.57 5.11 1.20
N ILE A 84 -5.87 5.59 -0.01
CA ILE A 84 -4.86 6.05 -0.95
C ILE A 84 -5.22 7.47 -1.38
N GLU A 85 -4.31 8.41 -1.18
CA GLU A 85 -4.42 9.78 -1.70
C GLU A 85 -3.64 9.87 -3.00
N LYS A 86 -4.31 10.31 -4.06
CA LYS A 86 -3.71 10.49 -5.38
C LYS A 86 -3.27 11.95 -5.50
N GLU A 87 -2.07 12.19 -6.02
CA GLU A 87 -1.59 13.54 -6.38
C GLU A 87 -1.99 13.92 -7.82
#